data_AF-A0AA37WU05-F1
#
_entry.id   AF-A0AA37WU05-F1
#
_cell.length_a   1.000
_cell.length_b   1.000
_cell.length_c   1.000
_cell.angle_alpha   90.00
_cell.angle_beta   90.00
_cell.angle_gamma   90.00
#
_symmetry.space_group_name_H-M   'P 1'
#
loop_
_entity.id
_entity.type
_entity.pdbx_description
1 polymer ?
#
loop_
_entity_poly.entity_id
_entity_poly.type
_entity_poly.pdbx_seq_one_letter_code
_entity_poly.pdbx_strand_id
1 'polypeptide(L)' 'MAKHEILGYFEHRRDGAWICVRPFTLTTRDASIDIRQGMRFDYGKRIGGVDLAEYLERLGSQFGS' A
#
# COMPACT_ATOMS: atom_id res chain seq x y z
N MET A 1 3.53 13.94 -4.59
CA MET A 1 2.39 13.06 -4.27
C MET A 1 2.06 13.30 -2.81
N ALA A 2 0.87 13.81 -2.52
CA ALA A 2 0.46 13.98 -1.13
C ALA A 2 0.35 12.59 -0.50
N LYS A 3 0.79 12.42 0.75
CA LYS A 3 0.75 11.12 1.47
C LYS A 3 -0.65 10.47 1.49
N HIS A 4 -1.70 11.26 1.27
CA HIS A 4 -3.09 10.81 1.19
C HIS A 4 -3.46 10.18 -0.15
N GLU A 5 -2.78 10.54 -1.26
CA GLU A 5 -3.17 10.06 -2.60
C GLU A 5 -2.93 8.56 -2.74
N ILE A 6 -1.88 8.03 -2.09
CA ILE A 6 -1.56 6.60 -2.14
C ILE A 6 -2.69 5.75 -1.58
N LEU A 7 -3.37 6.18 -0.50
CA LEU A 7 -4.50 5.44 0.09
C LEU A 7 -5.63 5.23 -0.92
N GLY A 8 -5.83 6.14 -1.89
CA GLY A 8 -6.84 5.98 -2.93
C GLY A 8 -6.53 4.86 -3.95
N TYR A 9 -5.31 4.33 -3.99
CA TYR A 9 -4.93 3.21 -4.87
C TYR A 9 -5.15 1.86 -4.20
N PHE A 10 -5.44 1.83 -2.90
CA PHE A 10 -5.58 0.60 -2.13
C PHE A 10 -6.89 0.57 -1.33
N GLU A 11 -7.44 -0.62 -1.15
CA GLU A 11 -8.59 -0.88 -0.29
C GLU A 11 -8.15 -1.75 0.89
N HIS A 12 -8.45 -1.32 2.11
CA HIS A 12 -8.25 -2.13 3.30
C HIS A 12 -9.37 -3.15 3.46
N ARG A 13 -8.99 -4.41 3.68
CA ARG A 13 -9.90 -5.55 3.82
C ARG A 13 -10.08 -5.89 5.30
N ARG A 14 -11.22 -6.49 5.62
CA ARG A 14 -11.57 -6.90 6.99
C ARG A 14 -10.61 -7.91 7.62
N ASP A 15 -9.86 -8.63 6.80
CA ASP A 15 -8.85 -9.60 7.22
C ASP A 15 -7.46 -8.97 7.44
N GLY A 16 -7.35 -7.64 7.40
CA GLY A 16 -6.11 -6.89 7.65
C GLY A 16 -5.20 -6.75 6.43
N ALA A 17 -5.62 -7.22 5.26
CA ALA A 17 -4.86 -7.07 4.03
C ALA A 17 -5.26 -5.83 3.24
N TRP A 18 -4.34 -5.37 2.41
CA TRP A 18 -4.56 -4.28 1.47
C TRP A 18 -4.57 -4.81 0.04
N ILE A 19 -5.58 -4.40 -0.74
CA ILE A 19 -5.70 -4.76 -2.16
C ILE A 19 -5.46 -3.53 -3.00
N CYS A 20 -4.59 -3.64 -4.00
CA CYS A 20 -4.45 -2.60 -5.01
C CYS A 20 -5.73 -2.56 -5.87
N VAL A 21 -6.46 -1.45 -5.84
CA VAL A 21 -7.68 -1.23 -6.63
C VAL A 21 -7.41 -0.42 -7.90
N ARG A 22 -6.28 0.27 -7.98
CA ARG A 22 -5.85 1.03 -9.17
C ARG A 22 -4.34 0.86 -9.39
N PRO A 23 -3.86 0.63 -10.64
CA PRO A 23 -2.45 0.46 -10.92
C PRO A 23 -1.59 1.57 -10.31
N PHE A 24 -0.49 1.18 -9.67
CA PHE A 24 0.40 2.07 -8.96
C PHE A 24 1.85 1.61 -9.14
N THR A 25 2.76 2.53 -9.41
CA THR A 25 4.19 2.21 -9.43
C THR A 25 4.80 2.66 -8.10
N LEU A 26 5.23 1.68 -7.30
CA LEU A 26 5.94 1.92 -6.05
C LEU A 26 7.42 2.16 -6.36
N THR A 27 7.84 3.41 -6.30
CA THR A 27 9.26 3.77 -6.38
C THR A 27 9.84 3.84 -4.96
N THR A 28 10.74 2.91 -4.65
CA THR A 28 11.60 2.95 -3.46
C THR A 28 12.98 3.50 -3.84
N ARG A 29 13.87 3.63 -2.86
CA ARG A 29 15.26 4.08 -3.11
C ARG A 29 16.01 3.13 -4.06
N ASP A 30 15.71 1.84 -3.98
CA ASP A 30 16.49 0.79 -4.63
C ASP A 30 15.74 0.11 -5.78
N ALA A 31 14.42 0.33 -5.93
CA ALA A 31 13.60 -0.33 -6.94
C ALA A 31 12.38 0.51 -7.36
N SER A 32 11.91 0.27 -8.58
CA SER A 32 10.59 0.69 -9.04
C SER A 32 9.77 -0.55 -9.34
N ILE A 33 8.62 -0.68 -8.68
CA ILE A 33 7.82 -1.91 -8.69
C ILE A 33 6.42 -1.57 -9.19
N ASP A 34 6.01 -2.21 -10.28
CA ASP A 34 4.66 -2.07 -10.80
C ASP A 34 3.69 -2.94 -9.99
N ILE A 35 2.82 -2.27 -9.25
CA ILE A 35 1.74 -2.88 -8.49
C ILE A 35 0.47 -2.83 -9.33
N ARG A 36 0.02 -4.00 -9.77
CA ARG A 36 -1.17 -4.16 -10.60
C ARG A 36 -2.42 -4.22 -9.76
N GLN A 37 -3.54 -3.82 -10.36
CA GLN A 37 -4.86 -3.99 -9.76
C GLN A 37 -5.11 -5.46 -9.41
N GLY A 38 -5.74 -5.70 -8.26
CA GLY A 38 -6.04 -7.02 -7.72
C GLY A 38 -4.90 -7.66 -6.91
N MET A 39 -3.69 -7.08 -6.94
CA MET A 39 -2.59 -7.55 -6.09
C MET A 39 -2.91 -7.33 -4.61
N ARG A 40 -2.61 -8.36 -3.81
CA ARG A 40 -2.85 -8.40 -2.37
C ARG A 40 -1.56 -8.25 -1.59
N PHE A 41 -1.61 -7.46 -0.53
CA PHE A 41 -0.52 -7.19 0.39
C PHE A 41 -0.97 -7.54 1.81
N ASP A 42 -0.36 -8.57 2.38
CA ASP A 42 -0.60 -8.98 3.76
C ASP A 42 0.42 -8.34 4.69
N TYR A 43 0.01 -8.08 5.93
CA TYR A 43 0.90 -7.57 6.99
C TYR A 43 2.11 -8.51 7.21
N GLY A 44 3.29 -7.93 7.38
CA GLY A 44 4.56 -8.64 7.54
C GLY A 44 5.25 -9.01 6.22
N LYS A 45 4.57 -8.89 5.06
CA LYS A 45 5.16 -9.23 3.75
C LYS A 45 5.78 -8.00 3.09
N ARG A 46 7.03 -8.15 2.65
CA ARG A 46 7.79 -7.07 2.03
C ARG A 46 7.80 -7.16 0.51
N ILE A 47 7.59 -6.01 -0.13
CA ILE A 47 7.79 -5.81 -1.57
C ILE A 47 8.76 -4.65 -1.76
N GLY A 48 9.87 -4.90 -2.46
CA GLY A 48 10.95 -3.91 -2.61
C GLY A 48 11.57 -3.48 -1.28
N GLY A 49 11.56 -4.37 -0.28
CA GLY A 49 12.06 -4.09 1.07
C GLY A 49 11.07 -3.37 1.99
N VAL A 50 9.89 -2.97 1.49
CA VAL A 50 8.87 -2.25 2.26
C VAL A 50 7.70 -3.18 2.58
N ASP A 51 7.26 -3.18 3.84
CA ASP A 51 5.96 -3.73 4.20
C ASP A 51 4.88 -2.71 3.83
N LEU A 52 4.26 -2.93 2.67
CA LEU A 52 3.30 -1.98 2.13
C LEU A 52 2.01 -1.97 2.95
N ALA A 53 1.58 -3.11 3.48
CA ALA A 53 0.39 -3.19 4.31
C ALA A 53 0.58 -2.42 5.62
N GLU A 54 1.72 -2.59 6.30
CA GLU A 54 2.06 -1.81 7.48
C GLU A 54 2.16 -0.30 7.18
N TYR A 55 2.77 0.05 6.05
CA TYR A 55 2.92 1.45 5.66
C TYR A 55 1.56 2.14 5.41
N LEU A 56 0.65 1.47 4.68
CA LEU A 56 -0.69 1.98 4.41
C LEU A 56 -1.52 2.07 5.69
N GLU A 57 -1.40 1.11 6.59
CA GLU A 57 -2.09 1.13 7.89
C GLU A 57 -1.68 2.34 8.73
N ARG A 58 -0.37 2.59 8.85
CA ARG A 58 0.16 3.76 9.58
C ARG A 58 -0.28 5.08 8.97
N LEU A 59 -0.40 5.15 7.64
CA LEU A 59 -0.94 6.32 6.96
C LEU A 59 -2.44 6.50 7.24
N GLY A 60 -3.24 5.44 7.10
CA GLY A 60 -4.69 5.49 7.37
C GLY A 60 -5.01 5.87 8.82
N SER A 61 -4.26 5.33 9.78
CA SER A 61 -4.41 5.66 11.21
C SER A 61 -4.10 7.13 11.53
N GLN A 62 -3.30 7.83 10.72
CA GLN A 62 -3.01 9.25 10.92
C GLN A 62 -4.15 10.16 10.44
N PHE A 63 -5.07 9.65 9.60
CA PHE A 63 -6.17 10.42 9.01
C PHE A 63 -7.56 10.00 9.49
N GLY A 64 -7.67 8.92 10.27
CA GLY A 64 -8.90 8.53 10.97
C GLY A 64 -8.95 9.10 12.38
N SER A 65 -9.50 10.31 12.54
CA SER A 65 -10.03 10.83 13.81
C SER A 65 -11.31 11.61 13.56
#